data_AF-A0A7W7AM39-F1
#
_entry.id   AF-A0A7W7AM39-F1
#
_cell.length_a   1.000
_cell.length_b   1.000
_cell.length_c   1.000
_cell.angle_alpha   90.00
_cell.angle_beta   90.00
_cell.angle_gamma   90.00
#
_symmetry.space_group_name_H-M   'P 1'
#
loop_
_entity.id
_entity.type
_entity.pdbx_description
1 polymer ?
#
loop_
_entity_poly.entity_id
_entity_poly.type
_entity_poly.pdbx_seq_one_letter_code
_entity_poly.pdbx_strand_id
1 'polypeptide(L)'
;MTHGSITHHFGTAANLQAAVADVLIEQLLAGVRSGAGALKAGTIDEAALVDLVFDVFEETGVGRLIGFLAAFGSPLLRPLFEKLARLPRDISTDEQQGSAFTEPELLAIIESVVTPALSASLIGAELLQALNLEPFTIRQRVARNLAVHRNMRVVESKGSVGG
;
A
#
# COMPACT_ATOMS: atom_id res chain seq x y z
N MET A 1 19.02 -24.73 34.35
CA MET A 1 18.30 -23.45 34.20
C MET A 1 17.98 -23.30 32.72
N THR A 2 16.93 -23.98 32.28
CA THR A 2 15.59 -23.42 32.00
C THR A 2 15.62 -22.45 30.81
N HIS A 3 15.11 -22.95 29.68
CA HIS A 3 14.81 -22.24 28.44
C HIS A 3 14.02 -20.95 28.70
N GLY A 4 14.72 -19.84 28.97
CA GLY A 4 14.15 -18.49 28.92
C GLY A 4 13.98 -18.07 27.46
N SER A 5 13.11 -18.74 26.72
CA SER A 5 12.96 -18.55 25.27
C SER A 5 11.71 -17.72 24.96
N ILE A 6 11.92 -16.53 24.40
CA ILE A 6 10.93 -15.64 23.76
C ILE A 6 9.85 -15.04 24.69
N THR A 7 9.23 -15.81 25.58
CA THR A 7 8.21 -15.30 26.51
C THR A 7 8.77 -14.27 27.48
N HIS A 8 10.05 -14.36 27.86
CA HIS A 8 10.68 -13.38 28.74
C HIS A 8 11.04 -12.05 28.04
N HIS A 9 11.20 -12.04 26.71
CA HIS A 9 11.54 -10.84 25.94
C HIS A 9 10.29 -10.02 25.56
N PHE A 10 9.16 -10.71 25.36
CA PHE A 10 7.88 -10.06 25.03
C PHE A 10 6.92 -10.01 26.23
N GLY A 11 7.17 -10.73 27.31
CA GLY A 11 6.31 -10.83 28.49
C GLY A 11 5.03 -11.64 28.27
N THR A 12 4.37 -11.52 27.11
CA THR A 12 3.14 -12.24 26.73
C THR A 12 3.06 -12.54 25.22
N ALA A 13 2.22 -13.50 24.82
CA ALA A 13 1.92 -13.77 23.40
C ALA A 13 1.24 -12.58 22.69
N ALA A 14 0.44 -11.79 23.42
CA ALA A 14 -0.21 -10.60 22.90
C ALA A 14 0.80 -9.51 22.51
N ASN A 15 1.85 -9.33 23.33
CA ASN A 15 2.92 -8.37 23.05
C ASN A 15 3.76 -8.80 21.84
N LEU A 16 4.01 -10.10 21.68
CA LEU A 16 4.66 -10.63 20.47
C LEU A 16 3.81 -10.35 19.22
N GLN A 17 2.50 -10.64 19.29
CA GLN A 17 1.58 -10.38 18.18
C GLN A 17 1.53 -8.89 17.81
N ALA A 18 1.52 -7.99 18.81
CA ALA A 18 1.58 -6.55 18.58
C ALA A 18 2.89 -6.15 17.89
N ALA A 19 4.03 -6.62 18.37
CA ALA A 19 5.33 -6.30 17.77
C ALA A 19 5.45 -6.82 16.32
N VAL A 20 4.95 -8.03 16.04
CA VAL A 20 4.91 -8.56 14.68
C VAL A 20 3.99 -7.73 13.78
N ALA A 21 2.82 -7.33 14.28
CA ALA A 21 1.90 -6.48 13.54
C ALA A 21 2.53 -5.13 13.21
N ASP A 22 3.17 -4.48 14.18
CA ASP A 22 3.86 -3.21 13.99
C ASP A 22 4.94 -3.32 12.91
N VAL A 23 5.80 -4.35 12.95
CA VAL A 23 6.86 -4.54 11.95
C VAL A 23 6.29 -4.72 10.53
N LEU A 24 5.24 -5.53 10.37
CA LEU A 24 4.65 -5.76 9.04
C LEU A 24 3.90 -4.53 8.52
N ILE A 25 3.22 -3.80 9.41
CA ILE A 25 2.57 -2.52 9.09
C ILE A 25 3.61 -1.47 8.65
N GLU A 26 4.74 -1.38 9.36
CA GLU A 26 5.82 -0.46 8.99
C GLU A 26 6.43 -0.81 7.63
N GLN A 27 6.66 -2.09 7.34
CA GLN A 27 7.15 -2.52 6.02
C GLN A 27 6.16 -2.15 4.90
N LEU A 28 4.86 -2.35 5.12
CA LEU A 28 3.83 -1.94 4.18
C LEU A 28 3.88 -0.42 3.92
N LEU A 29 3.86 0.38 4.99
CA LEU A 29 3.85 1.84 4.89
C LEU A 29 5.13 2.37 4.24
N ALA A 30 6.28 1.77 4.53
CA ALA A 30 7.55 2.12 3.90
C ALA A 30 7.55 1.81 2.40
N GLY A 31 7.03 0.64 2.00
CA GLY A 31 6.90 0.26 0.59
C GLY A 31 5.99 1.23 -0.18
N VAL A 32 4.80 1.51 0.35
CA VAL A 32 3.86 2.47 -0.26
C VAL A 32 4.46 3.87 -0.33
N ARG A 33 5.15 4.32 0.73
CA ARG A 33 5.85 5.62 0.75
C ARG A 33 6.90 5.71 -0.35
N SER A 34 7.75 4.69 -0.43
CA SER A 34 8.85 4.63 -1.40
C SER A 34 8.31 4.63 -2.83
N GLY A 35 7.31 3.79 -3.12
CA GLY A 35 6.70 3.73 -4.45
C GLY A 35 6.01 5.04 -4.84
N ALA A 36 5.14 5.57 -3.99
CA ALA A 36 4.40 6.79 -4.30
C ALA A 36 5.33 8.02 -4.38
N GLY A 37 6.38 8.09 -3.56
CA GLY A 37 7.43 9.10 -3.69
C GLY A 37 8.22 8.97 -5.00
N ALA A 38 8.64 7.77 -5.37
CA ALA A 38 9.31 7.53 -6.65
C ALA A 38 8.42 7.90 -7.86
N LEU A 39 7.11 7.61 -7.80
CA LEU A 39 6.17 8.04 -8.83
C LEU A 39 6.04 9.57 -8.85
N LYS A 40 5.96 10.23 -7.67
CA LYS A 40 5.96 11.69 -7.52
C LYS A 40 7.18 12.32 -8.18
N ALA A 41 8.36 11.74 -7.94
CA ALA A 41 9.62 12.18 -8.51
C ALA A 41 9.75 11.90 -10.02
N GLY A 42 8.84 11.12 -10.61
CA GLY A 42 8.89 10.70 -12.00
C GLY A 42 10.01 9.68 -12.29
N THR A 43 10.54 9.02 -11.26
CA THR A 43 11.62 8.01 -11.41
C THR A 43 11.10 6.63 -11.75
N ILE A 44 9.81 6.37 -11.51
CA ILE A 44 9.10 5.15 -11.91
C ILE A 44 7.78 5.52 -12.60
N ASP A 45 7.20 4.56 -13.32
CA ASP A 45 5.87 4.67 -13.91
C ASP A 45 4.79 4.01 -13.04
N GLU A 46 3.54 4.07 -13.50
CA GLU A 46 2.38 3.53 -12.78
C GLU A 46 2.44 2.00 -12.67
N ALA A 47 3.00 1.31 -13.66
CA ALA A 47 3.14 -0.14 -13.63
C ALA A 47 4.14 -0.57 -12.54
N ALA A 48 5.29 0.09 -12.48
CA ALA A 48 6.30 -0.14 -11.45
C ALA A 48 5.80 0.19 -10.04
N LEU A 49 4.97 1.24 -9.88
CA LEU A 49 4.32 1.51 -8.58
C LEU A 49 3.41 0.34 -8.17
N VAL A 50 2.59 -0.15 -9.10
CA VAL A 50 1.66 -1.25 -8.82
C VAL A 50 2.42 -2.51 -8.45
N ASP A 51 3.45 -2.87 -9.21
CA ASP A 51 4.26 -4.05 -8.92
C ASP A 51 4.91 -3.95 -7.53
N LEU A 52 5.54 -2.82 -7.20
CA LEU A 52 6.17 -2.61 -5.90
C LEU A 52 5.18 -2.80 -4.75
N VAL A 53 3.99 -2.19 -4.83
CA VAL A 53 3.00 -2.31 -3.76
C VAL A 53 2.43 -3.72 -3.67
N PHE A 54 2.16 -4.37 -4.81
CA PHE A 54 1.66 -5.76 -4.81
C PHE A 54 2.71 -6.73 -4.26
N ASP A 55 3.98 -6.58 -4.63
CA ASP A 55 5.08 -7.39 -4.13
C ASP A 55 5.22 -7.24 -2.61
N VAL A 56 5.10 -6.03 -2.07
CA VAL A 56 5.08 -5.80 -0.62
C VAL A 56 3.96 -6.61 0.06
N PHE A 57 2.76 -6.66 -0.51
CA PHE A 57 1.66 -7.46 0.03
C PHE A 57 1.90 -8.96 -0.06
N GLU A 58 2.47 -9.43 -1.17
CA GLU A 58 2.75 -10.84 -1.43
C GLU A 58 3.91 -11.38 -0.58
N GLU A 59 5.02 -10.64 -0.48
CA GLU A 59 6.24 -11.06 0.22
C GLU A 59 6.11 -10.99 1.74
N THR A 60 5.44 -9.97 2.27
CA THR A 60 5.34 -9.76 3.72
C THR A 60 4.19 -10.54 4.37
N GLY A 61 3.18 -10.94 3.58
CA GLY A 61 1.94 -11.51 4.09
C GLY A 61 1.10 -10.54 4.94
N VAL A 62 1.43 -9.24 4.92
CA VAL A 62 0.78 -8.21 5.74
C VAL A 62 -0.73 -8.12 5.47
N GLY A 63 -1.16 -8.37 4.24
CA GLY A 63 -2.59 -8.34 3.89
C GLY A 63 -3.41 -9.40 4.62
N ARG A 64 -2.89 -10.62 4.74
CA ARG A 64 -3.53 -11.70 5.52
C ARG A 64 -3.58 -11.38 7.01
N LEU A 65 -2.52 -10.76 7.54
CA LEU A 65 -2.53 -10.28 8.91
C LEU A 65 -3.58 -9.18 9.12
N ILE A 66 -3.66 -8.21 8.22
CA ILE A 66 -4.67 -7.14 8.27
C ILE A 66 -6.07 -7.75 8.26
N GLY A 67 -6.34 -8.67 7.34
CA GLY A 67 -7.63 -9.37 7.26
C GLY A 67 -7.96 -10.14 8.54
N PHE A 68 -6.99 -10.87 9.10
CA PHE A 68 -7.14 -11.57 10.37
C PHE A 68 -7.46 -10.61 11.52
N LEU A 69 -6.64 -9.57 11.72
CA LEU A 69 -6.84 -8.59 12.79
C LEU A 69 -8.19 -7.88 12.65
N ALA A 70 -8.62 -7.59 11.42
CA ALA A 70 -9.91 -6.98 11.13
C ALA A 70 -11.09 -7.90 11.48
N ALA A 71 -10.99 -9.20 11.13
CA ALA A 71 -12.03 -10.18 11.42
C ALA A 71 -12.30 -10.34 12.93
N PHE A 72 -11.28 -10.12 13.77
CA PHE A 72 -11.40 -10.17 15.23
C PHE A 72 -11.62 -8.79 15.89
N GLY A 73 -11.77 -7.72 15.11
CA GLY A 73 -11.95 -6.36 15.65
C GLY A 73 -10.78 -5.89 16.50
N SER A 74 -9.54 -6.32 16.17
CA SER A 74 -8.36 -6.04 16.99
C SER A 74 -8.01 -4.55 16.99
N PRO A 75 -7.74 -3.94 18.16
CA PRO A 75 -7.31 -2.54 18.25
C PRO A 75 -5.93 -2.30 17.63
N LEU A 76 -5.17 -3.37 17.35
CA LEU A 76 -3.83 -3.31 16.76
C LEU A 76 -3.80 -2.72 15.34
N LEU A 77 -4.94 -2.65 14.64
CA LEU A 77 -5.02 -2.01 13.31
C LEU A 77 -5.10 -0.49 13.35
N ARG A 78 -5.44 0.11 14.50
CA ARG A 78 -5.63 1.56 14.59
C ARG A 78 -4.39 2.36 14.14
N PRO A 79 -3.15 2.01 14.55
CA PRO A 79 -1.96 2.71 14.10
C PRO A 79 -1.74 2.64 12.58
N LEU A 80 -2.10 1.52 11.93
CA LEU A 80 -2.03 1.39 10.47
C LEU A 80 -2.90 2.46 9.79
N PHE A 81 -4.17 2.56 10.18
CA PHE A 81 -5.10 3.52 9.57
C PHE A 81 -4.69 4.97 9.84
N GLU A 82 -4.23 5.27 11.06
CA GLU A 82 -3.74 6.61 11.42
C GLU A 82 -2.52 7.02 10.58
N LYS A 83 -1.58 6.09 10.36
CA LYS A 83 -0.39 6.35 9.54
C LYS A 83 -0.72 6.42 8.06
N LEU A 84 -1.57 5.53 7.55
CA LEU A 84 -2.00 5.54 6.15
C LEU A 84 -2.75 6.83 5.81
N ALA A 85 -3.58 7.35 6.73
CA ALA A 85 -4.29 8.61 6.55
C ALA A 85 -3.37 9.84 6.48
N ARG A 86 -2.19 9.78 7.10
CA ARG A 86 -1.18 10.86 7.06
C ARG A 86 -0.22 10.73 5.89
N LEU A 87 -0.07 9.52 5.35
CA LEU A 87 0.92 9.19 4.33
C LEU A 87 0.90 10.11 3.09
N PRO A 88 -0.26 10.46 2.50
CA PRO A 88 -0.30 11.37 1.35
C PRO A 88 0.27 12.76 1.68
N ARG A 89 0.01 13.27 2.89
CA ARG A 89 0.54 14.55 3.38
C ARG A 89 2.04 14.51 3.58
N ASP A 90 2.53 13.44 4.21
CA ASP A 90 3.95 13.26 4.44
C ASP A 90 4.72 13.25 3.10
N ILE A 91 4.16 12.59 2.07
CA ILE A 91 4.77 12.52 0.75
C ILE A 91 4.62 13.85 -0.01
N SER A 92 3.49 14.55 0.11
CA SER A 92 3.28 15.83 -0.60
C SER A 92 4.25 16.91 -0.11
N THR A 93 4.46 16.99 1.21
CA THR A 93 5.32 17.97 1.88
C THR A 93 6.82 17.68 1.76
N ASP A 94 7.21 16.49 1.29
CA ASP A 94 8.61 16.18 0.99
C ASP A 94 9.10 16.98 -0.22
N GLU A 95 9.87 18.04 0.04
CA GLU A 95 10.41 19.00 -0.92
C GLU A 95 11.58 18.44 -1.76
N GLN A 96 12.10 17.26 -1.44
CA GLN A 96 13.26 16.68 -2.12
C GLN A 96 12.98 16.25 -3.58
N GLN A 97 11.71 16.24 -4.02
CA GLN A 97 11.28 15.60 -5.27
C GLN A 97 10.46 16.58 -6.13
N GLY A 98 11.07 17.09 -7.20
CA GLY A 98 10.62 18.23 -8.02
C GLY A 98 9.40 18.02 -8.94
N SER A 99 8.33 17.34 -8.47
CA SER A 99 7.05 17.23 -9.20
C SER A 99 5.82 17.25 -8.28
N ALA A 100 4.73 17.81 -8.84
CA ALA A 100 3.63 18.51 -8.17
C ALA A 100 2.40 17.63 -7.89
N PHE A 101 2.56 16.44 -7.28
CA PHE A 101 1.38 15.77 -6.74
C PHE A 101 0.90 16.46 -5.46
N THR A 102 -0.33 16.93 -5.50
CA THR A 102 -1.06 17.44 -4.34
C THR A 102 -1.42 16.30 -3.38
N GLU A 103 -1.69 16.61 -2.10
CA GLU A 103 -2.15 15.62 -1.11
C GLU A 103 -3.38 14.81 -1.59
N PRO A 104 -4.42 15.42 -2.22
CA PRO A 104 -5.54 14.68 -2.80
C PRO A 104 -5.19 13.75 -3.96
N GLU A 105 -4.18 14.09 -4.77
CA GLU A 105 -3.69 13.22 -5.84
C GLU A 105 -2.98 12.00 -5.30
N LEU A 106 -2.10 12.19 -4.33
CA LEU A 106 -1.42 11.07 -3.66
C LEU A 106 -2.40 10.17 -2.93
N LEU A 107 -3.44 10.74 -2.30
CA LEU A 107 -4.50 9.96 -1.68
C LEU A 107 -5.19 9.04 -2.69
N ALA A 108 -5.60 9.58 -3.85
CA ALA A 108 -6.24 8.80 -4.90
C ALA A 108 -5.31 7.72 -5.48
N ILE A 109 -4.03 8.04 -5.70
CA ILE A 109 -3.03 7.09 -6.17
C ILE A 109 -2.87 5.94 -5.17
N ILE A 110 -2.60 6.26 -3.90
CA ILE A 110 -2.37 5.27 -2.85
C ILE A 110 -3.59 4.37 -2.68
N GLU A 111 -4.80 4.93 -2.61
CA GLU A 111 -6.04 4.17 -2.49
C GLU A 111 -6.22 3.22 -3.67
N SER A 112 -6.04 3.71 -4.90
CA SER A 112 -6.25 2.93 -6.12
C SER A 112 -5.32 1.73 -6.27
N VAL A 113 -4.20 1.69 -5.54
CA VAL A 113 -3.25 0.57 -5.54
C VAL A 113 -3.37 -0.29 -4.29
N VAL A 114 -3.42 0.32 -3.10
CA VAL A 114 -3.44 -0.41 -1.83
C VAL A 114 -4.72 -1.21 -1.68
N THR A 115 -5.88 -0.69 -2.10
CA THR A 115 -7.16 -1.41 -2.00
C THR A 115 -7.16 -2.69 -2.86
N PRO A 116 -6.81 -2.64 -4.17
CA PRO A 116 -6.68 -3.85 -4.98
C PRO A 116 -5.57 -4.81 -4.51
N ALA A 117 -4.43 -4.29 -4.05
CA ALA A 117 -3.33 -5.12 -3.56
C ALA A 117 -3.73 -5.89 -2.29
N LEU A 118 -4.43 -5.24 -1.36
CA LEU A 118 -5.00 -5.89 -0.19
C LEU A 118 -5.98 -7.00 -0.60
N SER A 119 -6.92 -6.71 -1.50
CA SER A 119 -7.87 -7.72 -2.01
C SER A 119 -7.16 -8.91 -2.66
N ALA A 120 -6.16 -8.63 -3.51
CA ALA A 120 -5.36 -9.65 -4.18
C ALA A 120 -4.58 -10.52 -3.17
N SER A 121 -4.05 -9.94 -2.11
CA SER A 121 -3.31 -10.66 -1.06
C SER A 121 -4.17 -11.59 -0.20
N LEU A 122 -5.49 -11.34 -0.16
CA LEU A 122 -6.42 -12.10 0.67
C LEU A 122 -7.01 -13.30 -0.07
N ILE A 123 -7.43 -13.09 -1.32
CA ILE A 123 -8.22 -14.06 -2.11
C ILE A 123 -7.87 -14.04 -3.61
N GLY A 124 -6.85 -13.27 -4.02
CA GLY A 124 -6.62 -12.97 -5.43
C GLY A 124 -6.23 -14.18 -6.26
N ALA A 125 -5.34 -15.04 -5.75
CA ALA A 125 -4.86 -16.20 -6.48
C ALA A 125 -5.99 -17.20 -6.76
N GLU A 126 -6.77 -17.54 -5.72
CA GLU A 126 -7.91 -18.45 -5.81
C GLU A 126 -9.01 -17.88 -6.70
N LEU A 127 -9.28 -16.56 -6.61
CA LEU A 127 -10.28 -15.90 -7.44
C LEU A 127 -9.88 -15.87 -8.92
N LEU A 128 -8.63 -15.55 -9.23
CA LEU A 128 -8.13 -15.58 -10.62
C LEU A 128 -8.17 -16.99 -11.19
N GLN A 129 -7.77 -17.99 -10.41
CA GLN A 129 -7.86 -19.39 -10.80
C GLN A 129 -9.32 -19.81 -11.08
N ALA A 130 -10.25 -19.47 -10.19
CA ALA A 130 -11.66 -19.80 -10.35
C ALA A 130 -12.28 -19.14 -11.61
N LEU A 131 -11.78 -17.98 -12.01
CA LEU A 131 -12.22 -17.24 -13.19
C LEU A 131 -11.43 -17.58 -14.47
N ASN A 132 -10.46 -18.51 -14.41
CA ASN A 132 -9.53 -18.83 -15.51
C ASN A 132 -8.84 -17.58 -16.09
N LEU A 133 -8.40 -16.68 -15.21
CA LEU A 133 -7.68 -15.47 -15.58
C LEU A 133 -6.18 -15.65 -15.37
N GLU A 134 -5.39 -14.98 -16.23
CA GLU A 134 -3.93 -15.01 -16.14
C GLU A 134 -3.42 -14.37 -14.85
N PRO A 135 -2.31 -14.88 -14.27
CA PRO A 135 -1.55 -14.18 -13.24
C PRO A 135 -1.24 -12.75 -13.69
N PHE A 136 -1.24 -11.79 -12.76
CA PHE A 136 -1.01 -10.36 -13.02
C PHE A 136 -2.13 -9.57 -13.74
N THR A 137 -3.25 -10.21 -14.12
CA THR A 137 -4.41 -9.49 -14.72
C THR A 137 -4.87 -8.31 -13.86
N ILE A 138 -4.85 -8.46 -12.53
CA ILE A 138 -5.23 -7.39 -11.59
C ILE A 138 -4.22 -6.25 -11.65
N ARG A 139 -2.91 -6.55 -11.57
CA ARG A 139 -1.85 -5.55 -11.62
C ARG A 139 -1.92 -4.71 -12.90
N GLN A 140 -2.05 -5.37 -14.05
CA GLN A 140 -2.18 -4.68 -15.34
C GLN A 140 -3.41 -3.77 -15.40
N ARG A 141 -4.54 -4.21 -14.83
CA ARG A 141 -5.77 -3.40 -14.78
C ARG A 141 -5.59 -2.17 -13.90
N VAL A 142 -4.99 -2.33 -12.72
CA VAL A 142 -4.73 -1.21 -11.80
C VAL A 142 -3.77 -0.21 -12.43
N ALA A 143 -2.66 -0.67 -13.01
CA ALA A 143 -1.68 0.19 -13.68
C ALA A 143 -2.30 0.99 -14.83
N ARG A 144 -3.12 0.33 -15.66
CA ARG A 144 -3.85 1.00 -16.74
C ARG A 144 -4.82 2.06 -16.21
N ASN A 145 -5.58 1.74 -15.17
CA ASN A 145 -6.52 2.68 -14.56
C ASN A 145 -5.79 3.91 -14.00
N LEU A 146 -4.67 3.71 -13.31
CA LEU A 146 -3.83 4.79 -12.81
C LEU A 146 -3.33 5.71 -13.94
N ALA A 147 -2.78 5.12 -15.00
CA ALA A 147 -2.28 5.88 -16.14
C ALA A 147 -3.40 6.70 -16.82
N VAL A 148 -4.59 6.13 -16.96
CA VAL A 148 -5.76 6.83 -17.52
C VAL A 148 -6.18 8.01 -16.65
N HIS A 149 -6.30 7.83 -15.33
CA HIS A 149 -6.68 8.91 -14.42
C HIS A 149 -5.65 10.04 -14.40
N ARG A 150 -4.36 9.71 -14.48
CA ARG A 150 -3.29 10.70 -14.61
C ARG A 150 -3.40 11.48 -15.92
N ASN A 151 -3.63 10.80 -17.04
CA ASN A 151 -3.75 11.43 -18.35
C ASN A 151 -4.97 12.36 -18.44
N MET A 152 -6.13 11.96 -17.90
CA MET A 152 -7.32 12.82 -17.87
C MET A 152 -7.07 14.13 -17.11
N ARG A 153 -6.40 14.06 -15.97
CA ARG A 153 -6.07 15.24 -15.16
C ARG A 153 -5.04 16.17 -15.82
N VAL A 154 -4.04 15.60 -16.50
CA VAL A 154 -3.09 16.40 -17.28
C VAL A 154 -3.83 17.19 -18.39
N VAL A 155 -4.85 16.59 -19.03
CA VAL A 155 -5.67 17.28 -20.03
C VAL A 155 -6.52 18.40 -19.41
N GLU A 156 -7.15 18.18 -18.26
CA GLU A 156 -7.92 19.20 -17.53
C GLU A 156 -7.05 20.39 -17.10
N SER A 157 -5.85 20.14 -16.57
CA SER A 157 -4.91 21.20 -16.16
C SER A 157 -4.44 22.08 -17.33
N LYS A 158 -4.24 21.50 -18.52
CA LYS A 158 -3.86 22.25 -19.73
C LYS A 158 -5.03 23.04 -20.31
N GLY A 159 -6.27 22.56 -20.17
CA GLY A 159 -7.47 23.26 -20.62
C GLY A 159 -7.81 24.52 -19.82
N SER A 160 -7.46 24.55 -18.53
CA SER A 160 -7.75 25.70 -17.65
C SER A 160 -6.79 26.90 -17.81
N VAL A 161 -5.64 26.73 -18.46
CA VAL A 161 -4.62 27.80 -18.64
C VAL A 161 -4.78 28.53 -19.99
N GLY A 162 -5.67 28.04 -20.87
CA GLY A 162 -5.88 28.57 -22.23
C GLY A 162 -7.21 29.31 -22.46
N GLY A 163 -7.93 29.70 -21.41
CA GLY A 163 -9.24 30.37 -21.48
C GLY A 163 -9.23 31.78 -20.91
#